data_AF-A0A7X0E4I2-F1
#
_entry.id   AF-A0A7X0E4I2-F1
#
_cell.length_a   1.000
_cell.length_b   1.000
_cell.length_c   1.000
_cell.angle_alpha   90.00
_cell.angle_beta   90.00
_cell.angle_gamma   90.00
#
_symmetry.space_group_name_H-M   'P 1'
#
loop_
_entity.id
_entity.type
_entity.pdbx_description
1 polymer ?
#
loop_
_entity_poly.entity_id
_entity_poly.type
_entity_poly.pdbx_seq_one_letter_code
_entity_poly.pdbx_strand_id
1 'polypeptide(L)'
;MNSRKRWCRISSIAMLTTLALASTAAAHASALPRLDGSREGIAGRPGCEQIDAHACLGLALTAMGGRDTLAAIHNVQFDVIGHTALTEQSYRQAPFISSYERDQLTVDFDKSRLLSHSHGVWPEADPHQAESDLTLIATPEGGVYRTKDGDSACSAADLEDTRATLALGPERLLLTAAAAADLHYASGEWLRSTPHSVLEFKWHGQPVRVLLNAFNHLPDAFERTATFQDFWFAWGDVEQRVYYDNWKLLNGTVLPTNRIEQRNGVVWQSMQVLDASFNTTLDDKTFAMDSALAAKSAQSKGWNREFSDQHRVELAPGVELYRGAWNATLIKQDDGVLVLEAPISPHYVEGVLAKARSTFAGVPIKAVLSSSDSWPHMAGVREAVAEGLPVYILDLNQPLLDRLVAAPHRLEPDHLQSAPKAAQWHVVSGKQEIGSGANRVVIYPLRGASTERQYMVYFPQHKLLYASDTLALNADHTLYDPELMHEVVQAVAREHLDVNTIYAMHEGPTLWSDVVRLVDVAAK
;
A
#
# COMPACT_ATOMS: atom_id res chain seq x y z
N MET A 1 50.32 -12.36 -48.46
CA MET A 1 50.32 -12.42 -49.94
C MET A 1 48.91 -12.16 -50.47
N ASN A 2 48.80 -11.50 -51.63
CA ASN A 2 47.76 -11.52 -52.68
C ASN A 2 46.45 -12.34 -52.45
N SER A 3 45.25 -11.91 -52.91
CA SER A 3 44.85 -10.71 -53.67
C SER A 3 43.32 -10.57 -53.86
N ARG A 4 42.86 -9.34 -54.19
CA ARG A 4 41.85 -8.96 -55.23
C ARG A 4 40.62 -9.88 -55.45
N LYS A 5 39.39 -9.43 -55.17
CA LYS A 5 38.48 -8.61 -56.02
C LYS A 5 37.80 -9.33 -57.22
N ARG A 6 36.46 -9.49 -57.09
CA ARG A 6 35.38 -9.07 -58.02
C ARG A 6 35.17 -9.72 -59.43
N TRP A 7 33.93 -10.20 -59.64
CA TRP A 7 32.86 -9.65 -60.54
C TRP A 7 32.25 -10.48 -61.70
N CYS A 8 31.00 -10.08 -62.05
CA CYS A 8 30.15 -10.46 -63.21
C CYS A 8 29.49 -11.85 -63.16
N ARG A 9 28.28 -12.13 -63.73
CA ARG A 9 27.14 -11.39 -64.38
C ARG A 9 25.95 -12.40 -64.48
N ILE A 10 24.66 -12.12 -64.75
CA ILE A 10 23.89 -10.91 -65.12
C ILE A 10 22.42 -11.02 -64.58
N SER A 11 21.54 -10.05 -64.86
CA SER A 11 20.13 -9.95 -64.40
C SER A 11 19.09 -10.79 -65.18
N SER A 12 17.91 -10.99 -64.56
CA SER A 12 16.60 -10.93 -65.24
C SER A 12 15.55 -10.32 -64.29
N ILE A 13 14.74 -9.38 -64.80
CA ILE A 13 13.66 -8.69 -64.08
C ILE A 13 12.32 -9.16 -64.65
N ALA A 14 11.38 -9.55 -63.80
CA ALA A 14 9.95 -9.60 -64.14
C ALA A 14 9.10 -9.35 -62.88
N MET A 15 8.04 -8.56 -63.06
CA MET A 15 7.16 -8.02 -62.02
C MET A 15 6.45 -9.09 -61.18
N LEU A 16 6.22 -8.78 -59.90
CA LEU A 16 5.21 -9.43 -59.07
C LEU A 16 4.35 -8.35 -58.40
N THR A 17 3.05 -8.42 -58.64
CA THR A 17 2.02 -7.56 -58.05
C THR A 17 1.85 -7.86 -56.57
N THR A 18 2.15 -6.88 -55.71
CA THR A 18 1.87 -6.96 -54.27
C THR A 18 0.39 -6.70 -53.99
N LEU A 19 -0.36 -7.76 -53.64
CA LEU A 19 -1.64 -7.61 -52.94
C LEU A 19 -1.38 -7.06 -51.53
N ALA A 20 -1.99 -5.93 -51.18
CA ALA A 20 -1.97 -5.42 -49.82
C ALA A 20 -2.99 -6.19 -48.96
N LEU A 21 -2.51 -7.15 -48.15
CA LEU A 21 -3.28 -7.72 -47.06
C LEU A 21 -2.99 -6.94 -45.78
N ALA A 22 -3.92 -6.07 -45.40
CA ALA A 22 -3.90 -5.41 -44.11
C ALA A 22 -4.24 -6.43 -43.00
N SER A 23 -3.22 -7.09 -42.44
CA SER A 23 -3.38 -7.94 -41.27
C SER A 23 -3.59 -7.07 -40.03
N THR A 24 -4.83 -7.00 -39.55
CA THR A 24 -5.16 -6.43 -38.24
C THR A 24 -4.53 -7.31 -37.15
N ALA A 25 -3.34 -6.94 -36.69
CA ALA A 25 -2.69 -7.57 -35.56
C ALA A 25 -3.44 -7.19 -34.27
N ALA A 26 -4.46 -7.96 -33.92
CA ALA A 26 -5.08 -7.90 -32.60
C ALA A 26 -4.04 -8.36 -31.58
N ALA A 27 -3.45 -7.40 -30.85
CA ALA A 27 -2.44 -7.65 -29.83
C ALA A 27 -3.04 -8.47 -28.67
N HIS A 28 -3.00 -9.79 -28.80
CA HIS A 28 -3.14 -10.68 -27.66
C HIS A 28 -1.85 -10.56 -26.86
N ALA A 29 -1.89 -9.71 -25.83
CA ALA A 29 -0.90 -9.76 -24.77
C ALA A 29 -1.02 -11.14 -24.12
N SER A 30 -0.13 -12.06 -24.50
CA SER A 30 -0.05 -13.36 -23.84
C SER A 30 0.43 -13.10 -22.41
N ALA A 31 -0.51 -13.12 -21.45
CA ALA A 31 -0.19 -13.03 -20.05
C ALA A 31 0.86 -14.09 -19.73
N LEU A 32 2.03 -13.63 -19.24
CA LEU A 32 3.01 -14.55 -18.68
C LEU A 32 2.35 -15.25 -17.49
N PRO A 33 2.65 -16.55 -17.24
CA PRO A 33 2.09 -17.24 -16.09
C PRO A 33 2.40 -16.46 -14.81
N ARG A 34 1.40 -16.24 -13.95
CA ARG A 34 1.65 -15.72 -12.60
C ARG A 34 2.56 -16.71 -11.85
N LEU A 35 3.33 -16.23 -10.87
CA LEU A 35 4.36 -17.03 -10.17
C LEU A 35 3.80 -18.25 -9.40
N ASP A 36 2.53 -18.20 -9.02
CA ASP A 36 1.73 -19.30 -8.44
C ASP A 36 1.25 -20.33 -9.47
N GLY A 37 1.58 -20.14 -10.75
CA GLY A 37 1.09 -20.93 -11.87
C GLY A 37 -0.29 -20.51 -12.39
N SER A 38 -0.87 -19.39 -11.93
CA SER A 38 -2.16 -18.90 -12.43
C SER A 38 -2.05 -18.46 -13.91
N ARG A 39 -3.13 -18.74 -14.66
CA ARG A 39 -3.32 -18.33 -16.05
C ARG A 39 -4.80 -18.09 -16.32
N GLU A 40 -5.14 -16.88 -16.74
CA GLU A 40 -6.46 -16.55 -17.25
C GLU A 40 -6.78 -17.34 -18.52
N GLY A 41 -8.08 -17.65 -18.73
CA GLY A 41 -8.57 -18.20 -19.99
C GLY A 41 -8.58 -19.73 -20.06
N ILE A 42 -9.48 -20.35 -19.31
CA ILE A 42 -9.99 -21.69 -19.62
C ILE A 42 -11.29 -21.56 -20.41
N ALA A 43 -11.40 -22.27 -21.53
CA ALA A 43 -12.64 -22.35 -22.29
C ALA A 43 -13.69 -23.17 -21.52
N GLY A 44 -14.86 -22.57 -21.26
CA GLY A 44 -15.95 -23.21 -20.53
C GLY A 44 -15.93 -22.93 -19.03
N ARG A 45 -16.49 -23.86 -18.26
CA ARG A 45 -16.74 -23.74 -16.81
C ARG A 45 -16.32 -25.05 -16.14
N PRO A 46 -15.03 -25.24 -15.81
CA PRO A 46 -14.51 -26.48 -15.26
C PRO A 46 -15.29 -26.97 -14.03
N GLY A 47 -15.84 -28.19 -14.08
CA GLY A 47 -16.68 -28.77 -13.03
C GLY A 47 -18.14 -28.29 -13.01
N CYS A 48 -18.49 -27.29 -13.84
CA CYS A 48 -19.83 -26.71 -13.95
C CYS A 48 -20.27 -26.56 -15.42
N GLU A 49 -19.80 -27.43 -16.32
CA GLU A 49 -19.89 -27.25 -17.78
C GLU A 49 -21.33 -27.24 -18.33
N GLN A 50 -22.27 -27.88 -17.64
CA GLN A 50 -23.65 -28.11 -18.09
C GLN A 50 -24.70 -27.43 -17.20
N ILE A 51 -24.29 -26.48 -16.35
CA ILE A 51 -25.17 -25.83 -15.37
C ILE A 51 -25.02 -24.30 -15.38
N ASP A 52 -26.01 -23.59 -14.86
CA ASP A 52 -25.98 -22.14 -14.68
C ASP A 52 -25.19 -21.72 -13.41
N ALA A 53 -25.02 -20.41 -13.22
CA ALA A 53 -24.20 -19.85 -12.15
C ALA A 53 -24.80 -20.13 -10.76
N HIS A 54 -26.13 -20.12 -10.63
CA HIS A 54 -26.81 -20.41 -9.37
C HIS A 54 -26.70 -21.90 -9.01
N ALA A 55 -26.78 -22.80 -10.00
CA ALA A 55 -26.58 -24.23 -9.80
C ALA A 55 -25.12 -24.56 -9.41
N CYS A 56 -24.13 -23.92 -10.03
CA CYS A 56 -22.72 -24.08 -9.67
C CYS A 56 -22.41 -23.51 -8.28
N LEU A 57 -23.00 -22.35 -7.92
CA LEU A 57 -22.99 -21.84 -6.55
C LEU A 57 -23.67 -22.81 -5.57
N GLY A 58 -24.73 -23.51 -5.99
CA GLY A 58 -25.36 -24.58 -5.22
C GLY A 58 -24.42 -25.74 -4.92
N LEU A 59 -23.57 -26.14 -5.87
CA LEU A 59 -22.53 -27.14 -5.64
C LEU A 59 -21.49 -26.65 -4.63
N ALA A 60 -21.04 -25.40 -4.73
CA ALA A 60 -20.09 -24.81 -3.78
C ALA A 60 -20.67 -24.68 -2.36
N LEU A 61 -21.92 -24.21 -2.24
CA LEU A 61 -22.65 -24.20 -0.97
C LEU A 61 -22.77 -25.61 -0.38
N THR A 62 -23.06 -26.62 -1.21
CA THR A 62 -23.14 -28.02 -0.77
C THR A 62 -21.77 -28.54 -0.31
N ALA A 63 -20.68 -28.22 -1.03
CA ALA A 63 -19.32 -28.59 -0.65
C ALA A 63 -18.90 -28.01 0.71
N MET A 64 -19.40 -26.82 1.04
CA MET A 64 -19.19 -26.16 2.34
C MET A 64 -20.15 -26.61 3.45
N GLY A 65 -21.03 -27.59 3.21
CA GLY A 65 -21.96 -28.15 4.20
C GLY A 65 -23.43 -27.74 4.02
N GLY A 66 -23.75 -26.94 3.02
CA GLY A 66 -25.11 -26.52 2.63
C GLY A 66 -25.44 -25.07 3.02
N ARG A 67 -26.39 -24.48 2.27
CA ARG A 67 -26.86 -23.09 2.47
C ARG A 67 -27.37 -22.87 3.89
N ASP A 68 -28.22 -23.76 4.37
CA ASP A 68 -28.87 -23.61 5.67
C ASP A 68 -27.87 -23.79 6.82
N THR A 69 -26.89 -24.68 6.67
CA THR A 69 -25.78 -24.87 7.62
C THR A 69 -24.93 -23.60 7.76
N LEU A 70 -24.52 -22.99 6.64
CA LEU A 70 -23.77 -21.72 6.65
C LEU A 70 -24.61 -20.56 7.21
N ALA A 71 -25.90 -20.50 6.87
CA ALA A 71 -26.82 -19.48 7.37
C ALA A 71 -27.10 -19.62 8.87
N ALA A 72 -27.05 -20.84 9.41
CA ALA A 72 -27.19 -21.13 10.85
C ALA A 72 -25.92 -20.83 11.67
N ILE A 73 -24.84 -20.33 11.06
CA ILE A 73 -23.70 -19.75 11.78
C ILE A 73 -24.09 -18.33 12.20
N HIS A 74 -24.58 -18.16 13.43
CA HIS A 74 -24.96 -16.87 14.02
C HIS A 74 -23.74 -16.09 14.54
N ASN A 75 -22.76 -16.81 15.09
CA ASN A 75 -21.45 -16.24 15.45
C ASN A 75 -20.32 -17.27 15.31
N VAL A 76 -19.10 -16.75 15.19
CA VAL A 76 -17.85 -17.52 15.23
C VAL A 76 -16.85 -16.88 16.20
N GLN A 77 -16.02 -17.72 16.80
CA GLN A 77 -14.86 -17.34 17.58
C GLN A 77 -13.65 -18.12 17.06
N PHE A 78 -12.58 -17.42 16.69
CA PHE A 78 -11.35 -18.00 16.16
C PHE A 78 -10.15 -17.59 17.01
N ASP A 79 -9.33 -18.58 17.38
CA ASP A 79 -7.93 -18.34 17.74
C ASP A 79 -7.12 -18.36 16.45
N VAL A 80 -6.45 -17.26 16.11
CA VAL A 80 -5.70 -17.07 14.86
C VAL A 80 -4.24 -16.76 15.16
N ILE A 81 -3.33 -17.22 14.31
CA ILE A 81 -1.97 -16.68 14.21
C ILE A 81 -1.77 -16.10 12.80
N GLY A 82 -1.18 -14.92 12.71
CA GLY A 82 -1.00 -14.20 11.47
C GLY A 82 0.38 -13.55 11.31
N HIS A 83 0.64 -13.06 10.11
CA HIS A 83 1.71 -12.11 9.84
C HIS A 83 1.31 -11.15 8.72
N THR A 84 1.81 -9.91 8.82
CA THR A 84 1.66 -8.87 7.80
C THR A 84 3.03 -8.48 7.28
N ALA A 85 3.21 -8.43 5.96
CA ALA A 85 4.41 -7.91 5.32
C ALA A 85 4.37 -6.38 5.34
N LEU A 86 5.42 -5.77 5.91
CA LEU A 86 5.55 -4.32 6.11
C LEU A 86 6.06 -3.65 4.83
N THR A 87 5.31 -3.79 3.74
CA THR A 87 5.69 -3.36 2.37
C THR A 87 5.91 -1.85 2.22
N GLU A 88 5.41 -1.08 3.18
CA GLU A 88 5.34 0.38 3.22
C GLU A 88 6.41 1.04 4.12
N GLN A 89 7.09 0.24 4.95
CA GLN A 89 8.16 0.67 5.88
C GLN A 89 9.48 -0.09 5.67
N SER A 90 9.43 -1.34 5.18
CA SER A 90 10.63 -2.13 4.91
C SER A 90 11.63 -1.38 4.02
N TYR A 91 12.86 -1.23 4.48
CA TYR A 91 13.97 -0.59 3.74
C TYR A 91 14.38 -1.28 2.43
N ARG A 92 13.68 -2.36 2.02
CA ARG A 92 13.86 -3.09 0.76
C ARG A 92 12.53 -3.57 0.21
N GLN A 93 12.43 -3.54 -1.11
CA GLN A 93 11.22 -3.90 -1.88
C GLN A 93 10.95 -5.41 -2.04
N ALA A 94 11.86 -6.28 -1.57
CA ALA A 94 11.65 -7.72 -1.32
C ALA A 94 12.96 -8.39 -0.84
N PRO A 95 12.91 -9.44 0.02
CA PRO A 95 11.78 -9.77 0.88
C PRO A 95 11.52 -8.66 1.89
N PHE A 96 10.28 -8.53 2.34
CA PHE A 96 9.86 -7.53 3.32
C PHE A 96 10.14 -8.01 4.75
N ILE A 97 10.22 -7.05 5.67
CA ILE A 97 10.08 -7.28 7.10
C ILE A 97 8.62 -7.68 7.37
N SER A 98 8.38 -8.53 8.38
CA SER A 98 7.04 -8.99 8.72
C SER A 98 6.74 -8.78 10.21
N SER A 99 5.62 -8.11 10.51
CA SER A 99 5.01 -8.18 11.83
C SER A 99 4.25 -9.50 11.99
N TYR A 100 4.07 -9.92 13.24
CA TYR A 100 3.34 -11.15 13.58
C TYR A 100 2.22 -10.82 14.55
N GLU A 101 1.15 -11.60 14.55
CA GLU A 101 0.01 -11.39 15.44
C GLU A 101 -0.56 -12.71 15.94
N ARG A 102 -1.14 -12.69 17.14
CA ARG A 102 -2.01 -13.74 17.64
C ARG A 102 -3.32 -13.12 18.09
N ASP A 103 -4.40 -13.50 17.43
CA ASP A 103 -5.70 -12.85 17.54
C ASP A 103 -6.75 -13.80 18.11
N GLN A 104 -7.63 -13.25 18.94
CA GLN A 104 -8.91 -13.88 19.31
C GLN A 104 -10.04 -13.09 18.67
N LEU A 105 -10.47 -13.55 17.49
CA LEU A 105 -11.48 -12.89 16.66
C LEU A 105 -12.86 -13.48 16.94
N THR A 106 -13.80 -12.66 17.42
CA THR A 106 -15.22 -12.97 17.50
C THR A 106 -16.02 -12.16 16.47
N VAL A 107 -16.80 -12.84 15.64
CA VAL A 107 -17.71 -12.22 14.67
C VAL A 107 -19.14 -12.63 15.00
N ASP A 108 -20.01 -11.65 15.24
CA ASP A 108 -21.44 -11.82 15.51
C ASP A 108 -22.22 -11.32 14.29
N PHE A 109 -22.72 -12.26 13.49
CA PHE A 109 -23.41 -11.96 12.24
C PHE A 109 -24.84 -11.46 12.47
N ASP A 110 -25.52 -11.96 13.52
CA ASP A 110 -26.89 -11.54 13.87
C ASP A 110 -26.96 -10.06 14.25
N LYS A 111 -25.94 -9.55 14.94
CA LYS A 111 -25.83 -8.13 15.33
C LYS A 111 -24.85 -7.33 14.47
N SER A 112 -24.26 -7.94 13.44
CA SER A 112 -23.32 -7.32 12.50
C SER A 112 -22.18 -6.56 13.20
N ARG A 113 -21.45 -7.25 14.07
CA ARG A 113 -20.39 -6.67 14.89
C ARG A 113 -19.21 -7.62 15.06
N LEU A 114 -18.04 -7.04 15.31
CA LEU A 114 -16.75 -7.71 15.41
C LEU A 114 -16.04 -7.28 16.70
N LEU A 115 -15.35 -8.23 17.32
CA LEU A 115 -14.44 -8.03 18.44
C LEU A 115 -13.16 -8.80 18.13
N SER A 116 -12.02 -8.13 17.99
CA SER A 116 -10.71 -8.81 17.96
C SER A 116 -9.89 -8.39 19.17
N HIS A 117 -9.34 -9.36 19.90
CA HIS A 117 -8.24 -9.14 20.82
C HIS A 117 -6.95 -9.58 20.14
N SER A 118 -6.13 -8.63 19.71
CA SER A 118 -4.86 -8.88 19.03
C SER A 118 -3.68 -8.71 19.99
N HIS A 119 -2.77 -9.67 19.96
CA HIS A 119 -1.43 -9.57 20.54
C HIS A 119 -0.42 -9.52 19.39
N GLY A 120 0.06 -8.32 19.08
CA GLY A 120 0.94 -8.02 17.96
C GLY A 120 2.42 -7.97 18.36
N VAL A 121 3.29 -8.43 17.46
CA VAL A 121 4.75 -8.33 17.53
C VAL A 121 5.24 -7.43 16.38
N TRP A 122 5.69 -6.24 16.73
CA TRP A 122 6.35 -5.29 15.83
C TRP A 122 7.88 -5.51 15.85
N PRO A 123 8.51 -5.92 14.73
CA PRO A 123 9.94 -6.27 14.71
C PRO A 123 10.87 -5.04 14.69
N GLU A 124 10.37 -3.89 14.25
CA GLU A 124 11.09 -2.61 14.15
C GLU A 124 10.73 -1.70 15.34
N ALA A 125 10.66 -2.28 16.55
CA ALA A 125 10.34 -1.57 17.78
C ALA A 125 11.58 -1.35 18.65
N ASP A 126 11.49 -0.33 19.49
CA ASP A 126 12.41 -0.11 20.60
C ASP A 126 12.64 -1.40 21.44
N PRO A 127 13.83 -1.57 22.03
CA PRO A 127 14.12 -2.67 22.94
C PRO A 127 13.05 -2.85 24.03
N HIS A 128 12.52 -4.08 24.13
CA HIS A 128 11.43 -4.46 25.04
C HIS A 128 10.05 -3.83 24.76
N GLN A 129 9.85 -3.18 23.61
CA GLN A 129 8.56 -2.61 23.19
C GLN A 129 7.95 -3.29 21.94
N ALA A 130 8.51 -4.44 21.53
CA ALA A 130 8.05 -5.19 20.36
C ALA A 130 6.65 -5.81 20.51
N GLU A 131 6.18 -6.07 21.74
CA GLU A 131 4.87 -6.69 21.99
C GLU A 131 3.81 -5.63 22.36
N SER A 132 2.62 -5.75 21.78
CA SER A 132 1.49 -4.84 22.05
C SER A 132 0.15 -5.56 22.04
N ASP A 133 -0.73 -5.22 22.98
CA ASP A 133 -2.10 -5.72 23.05
C ASP A 133 -3.10 -4.65 22.61
N LEU A 134 -3.99 -5.00 21.68
CA LEU A 134 -5.02 -4.12 21.14
C LEU A 134 -6.36 -4.85 21.07
N THR A 135 -7.44 -4.19 21.52
CA THR A 135 -8.80 -4.71 21.32
C THR A 135 -9.57 -3.84 20.35
N LEU A 136 -9.92 -4.37 19.17
CA LEU A 136 -10.83 -3.72 18.22
C LEU A 136 -12.27 -4.14 18.52
N ILE A 137 -13.19 -3.18 18.63
CA ILE A 137 -14.63 -3.39 18.70
C ILE A 137 -15.27 -2.58 17.57
N ALA A 138 -15.95 -3.23 16.62
CA ALA A 138 -16.48 -2.55 15.44
C ALA A 138 -17.83 -3.07 14.96
N THR A 139 -18.62 -2.19 14.35
CA THR A 139 -19.71 -2.51 13.42
C THR A 139 -19.41 -1.84 12.07
N PRO A 140 -20.17 -2.12 10.99
CA PRO A 140 -20.05 -1.37 9.74
C PRO A 140 -20.16 0.16 9.90
N GLU A 141 -20.82 0.67 10.93
CA GLU A 141 -21.10 2.10 11.13
C GLU A 141 -20.07 2.81 12.03
N GLY A 142 -19.20 2.07 12.70
CA GLY A 142 -18.17 2.65 13.57
C GLY A 142 -17.58 1.66 14.56
N GLY A 143 -16.44 2.02 15.14
CA GLY A 143 -15.75 1.18 16.10
C GLY A 143 -14.70 1.94 16.93
N VAL A 144 -14.18 1.25 17.93
CA VAL A 144 -13.18 1.75 18.87
C VAL A 144 -12.04 0.76 19.02
N TYR A 145 -10.84 1.31 19.22
CA TYR A 145 -9.72 0.60 19.81
C TYR A 145 -9.77 0.77 21.32
N ARG A 146 -9.69 -0.34 22.05
CA ARG A 146 -9.58 -0.37 23.51
C ARG A 146 -8.18 -0.83 23.90
N THR A 147 -7.53 -0.02 24.73
CA THR A 147 -6.18 -0.25 25.26
C THR A 147 -6.18 -0.08 26.78
N LYS A 148 -5.06 -0.37 27.44
CA LYS A 148 -4.85 -0.07 28.87
C LYS A 148 -5.00 1.43 29.20
N ASP A 149 -4.74 2.30 28.23
CA ASP A 149 -4.71 3.76 28.38
C ASP A 149 -6.08 4.40 28.02
N GLY A 150 -7.04 3.60 27.57
CA GLY A 150 -8.42 4.00 27.27
C GLY A 150 -8.91 3.57 25.89
N ASP A 151 -10.13 4.01 25.57
CA ASP A 151 -10.73 3.82 24.25
C ASP A 151 -10.36 4.99 23.31
N SER A 152 -10.03 4.69 22.06
CA SER A 152 -9.89 5.64 20.95
C SER A 152 -10.73 5.19 19.75
N ALA A 153 -10.95 6.05 18.76
CA ALA A 153 -11.70 5.68 17.56
C ALA A 153 -10.83 4.77 16.66
N CYS A 154 -11.41 3.69 16.11
CA CYS A 154 -10.70 2.86 15.14
C CYS A 154 -10.49 3.60 13.79
N SER A 155 -9.66 3.05 12.92
CA SER A 155 -9.37 3.60 11.60
C SER A 155 -10.48 3.34 10.59
N ALA A 156 -10.42 4.00 9.44
CA ALA A 156 -11.33 3.74 8.33
C ALA A 156 -11.09 2.35 7.69
N ALA A 157 -9.85 1.82 7.78
CA ALA A 157 -9.52 0.47 7.32
C ALA A 157 -10.22 -0.60 8.17
N ASP A 158 -10.23 -0.49 9.51
CA ASP A 158 -10.94 -1.45 10.36
C ASP A 158 -12.44 -1.53 10.04
N LEU A 159 -13.06 -0.40 9.66
CA LEU A 159 -14.46 -0.38 9.24
C LEU A 159 -14.67 -1.03 7.88
N GLU A 160 -13.72 -0.86 6.95
CA GLU A 160 -13.74 -1.54 5.65
C GLU A 160 -13.58 -3.05 5.83
N ASP A 161 -12.59 -3.48 6.61
CA ASP A 161 -12.29 -4.88 6.90
C ASP A 161 -13.40 -5.53 7.75
N THR A 162 -14.07 -4.79 8.62
CA THR A 162 -15.28 -5.24 9.34
C THR A 162 -16.43 -5.52 8.37
N ARG A 163 -16.69 -4.61 7.40
CA ARG A 163 -17.69 -4.86 6.33
C ARG A 163 -17.32 -6.06 5.48
N ALA A 164 -16.04 -6.16 5.08
CA ALA A 164 -15.54 -7.26 4.26
C ALA A 164 -15.63 -8.60 5.01
N THR A 165 -15.28 -8.65 6.28
CA THR A 165 -15.39 -9.86 7.12
C THR A 165 -16.86 -10.30 7.26
N LEU A 166 -17.77 -9.37 7.56
CA LEU A 166 -19.20 -9.68 7.75
C LEU A 166 -19.93 -10.12 6.47
N ALA A 167 -19.42 -9.82 5.28
CA ALA A 167 -20.09 -10.12 4.00
C ALA A 167 -19.32 -11.07 3.08
N LEU A 168 -17.98 -11.04 3.09
CA LEU A 168 -17.08 -11.77 2.21
C LEU A 168 -16.15 -12.74 2.96
N GLY A 169 -16.26 -12.86 4.29
CA GLY A 169 -15.65 -13.94 5.06
C GLY A 169 -16.14 -15.33 4.59
N PRO A 170 -15.39 -16.42 4.80
CA PRO A 170 -15.75 -17.76 4.32
C PRO A 170 -17.16 -18.25 4.70
N GLU A 171 -17.67 -17.83 5.85
CA GLU A 171 -19.01 -18.14 6.38
C GLU A 171 -20.14 -17.42 5.64
N ARG A 172 -19.80 -16.43 4.81
CA ARG A 172 -20.73 -15.46 4.21
C ARG A 172 -20.56 -15.25 2.71
N LEU A 173 -19.36 -15.39 2.16
CA LEU A 173 -19.04 -15.15 0.75
C LEU A 173 -20.06 -15.78 -0.22
N LEU A 174 -20.33 -17.08 -0.08
CA LEU A 174 -21.27 -17.79 -0.96
C LEU A 174 -22.74 -17.45 -0.69
N LEU A 175 -23.08 -17.01 0.53
CA LEU A 175 -24.45 -16.55 0.86
C LEU A 175 -24.70 -15.15 0.27
N THR A 176 -23.70 -14.27 0.32
CA THR A 176 -23.71 -12.95 -0.32
C THR A 176 -23.80 -13.09 -1.84
N ALA A 177 -23.00 -13.98 -2.44
CA ALA A 177 -23.12 -14.34 -3.85
C ALA A 177 -24.52 -14.90 -4.21
N ALA A 178 -25.14 -15.68 -3.32
CA ALA A 178 -26.48 -16.25 -3.53
C ALA A 178 -27.62 -15.23 -3.36
N ALA A 179 -27.35 -14.08 -2.75
CA ALA A 179 -28.29 -12.96 -2.61
C ALA A 179 -28.14 -11.93 -3.75
N ALA A 180 -27.02 -11.94 -4.48
CA ALA A 180 -26.77 -11.02 -5.57
C ALA A 180 -27.60 -11.38 -6.82
N ALA A 181 -28.41 -10.43 -7.27
CA ALA A 181 -29.27 -10.59 -8.44
C ALA A 181 -28.51 -10.57 -9.78
N ASP A 182 -27.23 -10.17 -9.78
CA ASP A 182 -26.35 -10.13 -10.96
C ASP A 182 -25.27 -11.23 -10.96
N LEU A 183 -25.46 -12.28 -10.15
CA LEU A 183 -24.60 -13.46 -10.15
C LEU A 183 -24.55 -14.10 -11.56
N HIS A 184 -23.35 -14.20 -12.12
CA HIS A 184 -23.11 -14.80 -13.42
C HIS A 184 -21.74 -15.51 -13.45
N TYR A 185 -21.37 -16.05 -14.62
CA TYR A 185 -20.02 -16.59 -14.82
C TYR A 185 -19.11 -15.56 -15.46
N ALA A 186 -17.91 -15.42 -14.90
CA ALA A 186 -16.76 -14.87 -15.60
C ALA A 186 -16.02 -15.98 -16.38
N SER A 187 -14.92 -15.62 -17.04
CA SER A 187 -14.02 -16.59 -17.69
C SER A 187 -13.41 -17.56 -16.67
N GLY A 188 -13.37 -18.85 -17.01
CA GLY A 188 -12.64 -19.86 -16.23
C GLY A 188 -11.14 -19.55 -16.14
N GLU A 189 -10.50 -19.97 -15.05
CA GLU A 189 -9.11 -19.63 -14.74
C GLU A 189 -8.33 -20.84 -14.21
N TRP A 190 -7.04 -20.93 -14.51
CA TRP A 190 -6.12 -21.79 -13.77
C TRP A 190 -5.63 -21.05 -12.53
N LEU A 191 -5.79 -21.65 -11.36
CA LEU A 191 -5.24 -21.17 -10.10
C LEU A 191 -4.43 -22.31 -9.49
N ARG A 192 -3.15 -22.08 -9.18
CA ARG A 192 -2.27 -23.06 -8.50
C ARG A 192 -2.27 -24.45 -9.15
N SER A 193 -2.13 -24.47 -10.48
CA SER A 193 -2.17 -25.67 -11.34
C SER A 193 -3.50 -26.46 -11.34
N THR A 194 -4.59 -25.89 -10.82
CA THR A 194 -5.93 -26.49 -10.79
C THR A 194 -6.90 -25.61 -11.61
N PRO A 195 -7.82 -26.19 -12.40
CA PRO A 195 -8.79 -25.42 -13.18
C PRO A 195 -9.99 -25.02 -12.30
N HIS A 196 -10.51 -23.81 -12.52
CA HIS A 196 -11.60 -23.24 -11.73
C HIS A 196 -12.72 -22.70 -12.61
N SER A 197 -13.97 -22.92 -12.18
CA SER A 197 -15.12 -22.13 -12.62
C SER A 197 -15.14 -20.82 -11.84
N VAL A 198 -15.36 -19.69 -12.51
CA VAL A 198 -15.38 -18.38 -11.85
C VAL A 198 -16.78 -17.81 -11.86
N LEU A 199 -17.33 -17.57 -10.68
CA LEU A 199 -18.57 -16.84 -10.49
C LEU A 199 -18.26 -15.38 -10.21
N GLU A 200 -19.06 -14.46 -10.74
CA GLU A 200 -18.93 -13.02 -10.50
C GLU A 200 -20.28 -12.43 -10.08
N PHE A 201 -20.25 -11.54 -9.09
CA PHE A 201 -21.41 -10.78 -8.60
C PHE A 201 -20.95 -9.41 -8.09
N LYS A 202 -21.87 -8.48 -7.81
CA LYS A 202 -21.49 -7.18 -7.22
C LYS A 202 -21.70 -7.10 -5.72
N TRP A 203 -20.70 -6.54 -5.04
CA TRP A 203 -20.76 -6.14 -3.63
C TRP A 203 -20.41 -4.65 -3.53
N HIS A 204 -21.31 -3.86 -2.91
CA HIS A 204 -21.26 -2.38 -2.93
C HIS A 204 -21.03 -1.76 -4.33
N GLY A 205 -21.51 -2.42 -5.38
CA GLY A 205 -21.37 -1.98 -6.78
C GLY A 205 -20.07 -2.42 -7.47
N GLN A 206 -19.08 -2.93 -6.73
CA GLN A 206 -17.83 -3.46 -7.28
C GLN A 206 -17.93 -4.95 -7.58
N PRO A 207 -17.30 -5.46 -8.65
CA PRO A 207 -17.28 -6.88 -8.97
C PRO A 207 -16.45 -7.66 -7.94
N VAL A 208 -16.99 -8.79 -7.50
CA VAL A 208 -16.30 -9.81 -6.70
C VAL A 208 -16.31 -11.10 -7.51
N ARG A 209 -15.13 -11.64 -7.80
CA ARG A 209 -14.95 -12.95 -8.46
C ARG A 209 -14.70 -14.01 -7.40
N VAL A 210 -15.31 -15.19 -7.53
CA VAL A 210 -15.10 -16.36 -6.67
C VAL A 210 -14.65 -17.53 -7.53
N LEU A 211 -13.47 -18.06 -7.23
CA LEU A 211 -12.81 -19.11 -8.00
C LEU A 211 -13.15 -20.46 -7.37
N LEU A 212 -14.08 -21.19 -7.99
CA LEU A 212 -14.56 -22.50 -7.54
C LEU A 212 -13.73 -23.61 -8.18
N ASN A 213 -13.08 -24.43 -7.36
CA ASN A 213 -12.25 -25.54 -7.77
C ASN A 213 -13.08 -26.60 -8.53
N ALA A 214 -12.64 -26.99 -9.73
CA ALA A 214 -13.41 -27.87 -10.62
C ALA A 214 -13.72 -29.27 -10.05
N PHE A 215 -12.94 -29.73 -9.07
CA PHE A 215 -13.01 -31.12 -8.59
C PHE A 215 -13.78 -31.28 -7.27
N ASN A 216 -13.88 -30.22 -6.47
CA ASN A 216 -14.54 -30.26 -5.16
C ASN A 216 -15.52 -29.09 -4.92
N HIS A 217 -15.61 -28.12 -5.83
CA HIS A 217 -16.43 -26.91 -5.78
C HIS A 217 -16.17 -25.96 -4.60
N LEU A 218 -15.12 -26.16 -3.81
CA LEU A 218 -14.72 -25.22 -2.77
C LEU A 218 -14.17 -23.93 -3.41
N PRO A 219 -14.44 -22.75 -2.80
CA PRO A 219 -13.91 -21.48 -3.29
C PRO A 219 -12.45 -21.33 -2.85
N ASP A 220 -11.49 -21.78 -3.67
CA ASP A 220 -10.05 -21.70 -3.37
C ASP A 220 -9.51 -20.25 -3.38
N ALA A 221 -10.24 -19.30 -3.95
CA ALA A 221 -9.98 -17.86 -3.79
C ALA A 221 -11.23 -16.99 -4.04
N PHE A 222 -11.18 -15.75 -3.54
CA PHE A 222 -11.97 -14.64 -4.09
C PHE A 222 -11.07 -13.47 -4.50
N GLU A 223 -11.60 -12.60 -5.35
CA GLU A 223 -10.93 -11.38 -5.82
C GLU A 223 -11.89 -10.19 -5.84
N ARG A 224 -11.34 -8.99 -5.65
CA ARG A 224 -12.02 -7.72 -5.93
C ARG A 224 -10.99 -6.66 -6.33
N THR A 225 -11.45 -5.58 -6.95
CA THR A 225 -10.67 -4.34 -7.07
C THR A 225 -11.30 -3.28 -6.16
N ALA A 226 -10.49 -2.63 -5.33
CA ALA A 226 -10.97 -1.67 -4.33
C ALA A 226 -9.96 -0.53 -4.08
N THR A 227 -10.46 0.60 -3.60
CA THR A 227 -9.69 1.69 -2.98
C THR A 227 -9.63 1.47 -1.47
N PHE A 228 -8.48 1.00 -0.98
CA PHE A 228 -8.30 0.68 0.44
C PHE A 228 -8.09 1.91 1.31
N GLN A 229 -8.44 1.81 2.59
CA GLN A 229 -8.30 2.89 3.58
C GLN A 229 -7.03 2.80 4.46
N ASP A 230 -6.18 1.80 4.26
CA ASP A 230 -4.82 1.71 4.82
C ASP A 230 -3.79 2.34 3.85
N PHE A 231 -2.49 2.07 4.01
CA PHE A 231 -1.45 2.65 3.12
C PHE A 231 -1.63 2.26 1.63
N TRP A 232 -2.32 1.16 1.34
CA TRP A 232 -2.64 0.75 -0.03
C TRP A 232 -3.52 1.79 -0.76
N PHE A 233 -4.15 2.73 -0.03
CA PHE A 233 -4.80 3.93 -0.57
C PHE A 233 -4.00 4.62 -1.69
N ALA A 234 -2.68 4.79 -1.53
CA ALA A 234 -1.85 5.50 -2.51
C ALA A 234 -1.71 4.79 -3.87
N TRP A 235 -2.13 3.53 -3.95
CA TRP A 235 -2.12 2.75 -5.18
C TRP A 235 -3.44 2.86 -5.97
N GLY A 236 -4.46 3.51 -5.41
CA GLY A 236 -5.76 3.69 -6.05
C GLY A 236 -6.54 2.39 -6.18
N ASP A 237 -6.77 1.94 -7.42
CA ASP A 237 -7.46 0.68 -7.71
C ASP A 237 -6.51 -0.51 -7.44
N VAL A 238 -6.67 -1.18 -6.31
CA VAL A 238 -5.83 -2.32 -5.91
C VAL A 238 -6.53 -3.65 -6.22
N GLU A 239 -5.85 -4.53 -6.98
CA GLU A 239 -6.26 -5.92 -7.16
C GLU A 239 -5.99 -6.69 -5.87
N GLN A 240 -7.05 -7.05 -5.13
CA GLN A 240 -6.99 -7.94 -4.00
C GLN A 240 -7.37 -9.35 -4.44
N ARG A 241 -6.54 -10.34 -4.09
CA ARG A 241 -6.85 -11.77 -4.21
C ARG A 241 -6.62 -12.43 -2.85
N VAL A 242 -7.65 -13.06 -2.32
CA VAL A 242 -7.61 -13.81 -1.06
C VAL A 242 -7.70 -15.30 -1.38
N TYR A 243 -6.65 -16.05 -1.07
CA TYR A 243 -6.55 -17.49 -1.24
C TYR A 243 -7.05 -18.21 0.02
N TYR A 244 -7.71 -19.33 -0.17
CA TYR A 244 -8.23 -20.20 0.89
C TYR A 244 -7.65 -21.61 0.76
N ASP A 245 -7.23 -22.16 1.90
CA ASP A 245 -6.57 -23.47 2.00
C ASP A 245 -6.89 -24.16 3.33
N ASN A 246 -6.37 -25.39 3.48
CA ASN A 246 -6.44 -26.17 4.71
C ASN A 246 -7.89 -26.33 5.19
N TRP A 247 -8.75 -26.77 4.28
CA TRP A 247 -10.18 -26.98 4.49
C TRP A 247 -10.43 -28.05 5.56
N LYS A 248 -11.14 -27.69 6.63
CA LYS A 248 -11.51 -28.58 7.73
C LYS A 248 -13.03 -28.66 7.89
N LEU A 249 -13.50 -29.84 8.29
CA LEU A 249 -14.89 -30.05 8.69
C LEU A 249 -15.07 -29.63 10.16
N LEU A 250 -15.85 -28.58 10.38
CA LEU A 250 -16.13 -27.96 11.67
C LEU A 250 -17.65 -27.90 11.86
N ASN A 251 -18.18 -28.64 12.84
CA ASN A 251 -19.62 -28.68 13.17
C ASN A 251 -20.59 -28.94 11.99
N GLY A 252 -20.13 -29.67 10.95
CA GLY A 252 -20.90 -29.97 9.74
C GLY A 252 -20.64 -29.02 8.56
N THR A 253 -19.94 -27.91 8.79
CA THR A 253 -19.50 -26.95 7.78
C THR A 253 -18.08 -27.26 7.33
N VAL A 254 -17.75 -27.11 6.05
CA VAL A 254 -16.36 -27.19 5.57
C VAL A 254 -15.85 -25.77 5.32
N LEU A 255 -14.87 -25.35 6.12
CA LEU A 255 -14.32 -23.98 6.13
C LEU A 255 -12.79 -24.02 5.98
N PRO A 256 -12.18 -22.98 5.37
CA PRO A 256 -10.73 -22.90 5.23
C PRO A 256 -10.12 -22.49 6.57
N THR A 257 -8.98 -23.08 6.92
CA THR A 257 -8.22 -22.68 8.12
C THR A 257 -6.89 -22.03 7.79
N ASN A 258 -6.65 -21.72 6.52
CA ASN A 258 -5.53 -20.91 6.05
C ASN A 258 -6.04 -19.87 5.05
N ARG A 259 -5.70 -18.60 5.26
CA ARG A 259 -6.03 -17.45 4.42
C ARG A 259 -4.74 -16.74 4.04
N ILE A 260 -4.51 -16.50 2.75
CA ILE A 260 -3.40 -15.65 2.28
C ILE A 260 -3.99 -14.51 1.47
N GLU A 261 -3.63 -13.27 1.77
CA GLU A 261 -4.04 -12.10 1.02
C GLU A 261 -2.89 -11.55 0.19
N GLN A 262 -3.18 -11.31 -1.09
CA GLN A 262 -2.29 -10.69 -2.05
C GLN A 262 -2.92 -9.38 -2.55
N ARG A 263 -2.14 -8.30 -2.58
CA ARG A 263 -2.54 -6.98 -3.11
C ARG A 263 -1.55 -6.56 -4.20
N ASN A 264 -2.04 -6.22 -5.39
CA ASN A 264 -1.23 -5.86 -6.58
C ASN A 264 -0.03 -6.81 -6.83
N GLY A 265 -0.25 -8.12 -6.65
CA GLY A 265 0.76 -9.16 -6.83
C GLY A 265 1.69 -9.40 -5.63
N VAL A 266 1.65 -8.58 -4.58
CA VAL A 266 2.45 -8.74 -3.35
C VAL A 266 1.66 -9.52 -2.31
N VAL A 267 2.23 -10.60 -1.75
CA VAL A 267 1.66 -11.27 -0.57
C VAL A 267 1.78 -10.31 0.61
N TRP A 268 0.64 -9.83 1.11
CA TRP A 268 0.56 -8.79 2.13
C TRP A 268 0.25 -9.37 3.51
N GLN A 269 -0.66 -10.36 3.60
CA GLN A 269 -1.00 -11.00 4.87
C GLN A 269 -1.16 -12.52 4.72
N SER A 270 -0.92 -13.23 5.82
CA SER A 270 -1.28 -14.65 5.96
C SER A 270 -1.83 -14.89 7.36
N MET A 271 -2.95 -15.59 7.45
CA MET A 271 -3.60 -15.99 8.71
C MET A 271 -3.89 -17.49 8.73
N GLN A 272 -3.71 -18.12 9.88
CA GLN A 272 -4.04 -19.51 10.13
C GLN A 272 -4.92 -19.67 11.38
N VAL A 273 -6.08 -20.31 11.20
CA VAL A 273 -7.02 -20.61 12.30
C VAL A 273 -6.50 -21.84 13.06
N LEU A 274 -6.19 -21.62 14.34
CA LEU A 274 -5.70 -22.62 15.28
C LEU A 274 -6.85 -23.38 15.93
N ASP A 275 -7.88 -22.66 16.39
CA ASP A 275 -9.12 -23.22 16.93
C ASP A 275 -10.35 -22.40 16.49
N ALA A 276 -11.52 -23.03 16.49
CA ALA A 276 -12.76 -22.45 15.97
C ALA A 276 -14.00 -22.93 16.75
N SER A 277 -14.73 -21.99 17.34
CA SER A 277 -16.01 -22.22 18.00
C SER A 277 -17.15 -21.48 17.30
N PHE A 278 -18.34 -22.10 17.27
CA PHE A 278 -19.50 -21.62 16.52
C PHE A 278 -20.71 -21.49 17.44
N ASN A 279 -21.54 -20.46 17.22
CA ASN A 279 -22.81 -20.25 17.94
C ASN A 279 -22.68 -20.29 19.46
N THR A 280 -21.60 -19.69 19.96
CA THR A 280 -21.34 -19.56 21.40
C THR A 280 -22.23 -18.47 22.02
N THR A 281 -22.42 -18.52 23.34
CA THR A 281 -23.13 -17.46 24.07
C THR A 281 -22.21 -16.25 24.23
N LEU A 282 -22.53 -15.15 23.54
CA LEU A 282 -21.79 -13.89 23.64
C LEU A 282 -22.35 -12.98 24.74
N ASP A 283 -21.48 -12.32 25.51
CA ASP A 283 -21.89 -11.23 26.42
C ASP A 283 -21.89 -9.90 25.65
N ASP A 284 -23.06 -9.28 25.50
CA ASP A 284 -23.20 -7.98 24.83
C ASP A 284 -22.30 -6.87 25.38
N LYS A 285 -21.84 -6.98 26.63
CA LYS A 285 -20.95 -6.00 27.27
C LYS A 285 -19.54 -6.00 26.68
N THR A 286 -19.05 -7.11 26.11
CA THR A 286 -17.70 -7.14 25.51
C THR A 286 -17.62 -6.26 24.26
N PHE A 287 -18.75 -6.09 23.57
CA PHE A 287 -18.93 -5.21 22.41
C PHE A 287 -19.35 -3.78 22.79
N ALA A 288 -19.34 -3.41 24.08
CA ALA A 288 -19.71 -2.06 24.50
C ALA A 288 -18.65 -1.04 24.07
N MET A 289 -19.10 0.02 23.40
CA MET A 289 -18.30 1.14 22.89
C MET A 289 -18.99 2.48 23.18
N ASP A 290 -18.22 3.55 23.37
CA ASP A 290 -18.77 4.90 23.41
C ASP A 290 -19.26 5.31 22.02
N SER A 291 -20.53 5.68 21.90
CA SER A 291 -21.16 5.94 20.59
C SER A 291 -20.66 7.22 19.93
N ALA A 292 -20.24 8.23 20.71
CA ALA A 292 -19.68 9.47 20.18
C ALA A 292 -18.24 9.26 19.67
N LEU A 293 -17.48 8.36 20.30
CA LEU A 293 -16.16 7.95 19.87
C LEU A 293 -16.22 7.04 18.65
N ALA A 294 -17.10 6.02 18.65
CA ALA A 294 -17.33 5.16 17.49
C ALA A 294 -17.76 5.98 16.27
N ALA A 295 -18.65 6.96 16.43
CA ALA A 295 -19.05 7.85 15.34
C ALA A 295 -17.90 8.68 14.74
N LYS A 296 -16.78 8.91 15.45
CA LYS A 296 -15.60 9.59 14.88
C LYS A 296 -14.84 8.71 13.89
N SER A 297 -14.83 7.38 14.07
CA SER A 297 -14.15 6.47 13.12
C SER A 297 -14.76 6.59 11.72
N ALA A 298 -16.09 6.56 11.60
CA ALA A 298 -16.83 6.75 10.35
C ALA A 298 -16.80 8.19 9.80
N GLN A 299 -16.29 9.16 10.57
CA GLN A 299 -16.06 10.55 10.14
C GLN A 299 -14.59 10.80 9.75
N SER A 300 -13.73 9.79 9.83
CA SER A 300 -12.33 9.90 9.42
C SER A 300 -12.22 10.23 7.93
N LYS A 301 -11.41 11.23 7.58
CA LYS A 301 -11.03 11.55 6.19
C LYS A 301 -9.99 10.57 5.61
N GLY A 302 -9.63 9.51 6.34
CA GLY A 302 -8.57 8.58 5.94
C GLY A 302 -7.22 9.28 5.74
N TRP A 303 -6.55 8.96 4.63
CA TRP A 303 -5.26 9.54 4.23
C TRP A 303 -5.39 10.72 3.26
N ASN A 304 -6.56 10.93 2.65
CA ASN A 304 -6.81 12.03 1.70
C ASN A 304 -7.04 13.36 2.44
N ARG A 305 -6.00 13.85 3.12
CA ARG A 305 -6.06 14.97 4.06
C ARG A 305 -5.67 16.28 3.38
N GLU A 306 -6.35 17.35 3.76
CA GLU A 306 -5.98 18.72 3.40
C GLU A 306 -4.62 19.09 4.03
N PHE A 307 -3.77 19.77 3.27
CA PHE A 307 -2.55 20.40 3.78
C PHE A 307 -2.88 21.53 4.75
N SER A 308 -2.15 21.62 5.87
CA SER A 308 -2.30 22.67 6.88
C SER A 308 -1.04 23.52 6.95
N ASP A 309 -1.18 24.83 6.73
CA ASP A 309 -0.09 25.80 6.77
C ASP A 309 0.07 26.49 8.14
N GLN A 310 -0.69 26.05 9.15
CA GLN A 310 -0.82 26.70 10.46
C GLN A 310 0.48 26.76 11.27
N HIS A 311 1.39 25.79 11.08
CA HIS A 311 2.65 25.67 11.83
C HIS A 311 3.87 25.93 10.94
N ARG A 312 3.93 27.12 10.31
CA ARG A 312 5.09 27.60 9.54
C ARG A 312 6.28 27.91 10.45
N VAL A 313 7.46 27.39 10.09
CA VAL A 313 8.77 27.73 10.65
C VAL A 313 9.68 28.17 9.51
N GLU A 314 10.30 29.35 9.62
CA GLU A 314 11.30 29.80 8.65
C GLU A 314 12.69 29.35 9.11
N LEU A 315 13.26 28.35 8.41
CA LEU A 315 14.56 27.75 8.75
C LEU A 315 15.72 28.68 8.36
N ALA A 316 15.53 29.42 7.26
CA ALA A 316 16.41 30.46 6.74
C ALA A 316 15.59 31.36 5.79
N PRO A 317 16.07 32.56 5.40
CA PRO A 317 15.33 33.44 4.50
C PRO A 317 14.91 32.74 3.19
N GLY A 318 13.60 32.54 3.01
CA GLY A 318 13.04 31.82 1.86
C GLY A 318 13.15 30.28 1.91
N VAL A 319 13.44 29.70 3.08
CA VAL A 319 13.34 28.25 3.36
C VAL A 319 12.28 28.06 4.44
N GLU A 320 11.09 27.62 4.03
CA GLU A 320 9.90 27.54 4.88
C GLU A 320 9.49 26.10 5.13
N LEU A 321 9.60 25.65 6.37
CA LEU A 321 9.09 24.37 6.86
C LEU A 321 7.64 24.55 7.32
N TYR A 322 6.75 23.69 6.86
CA TYR A 322 5.37 23.58 7.32
C TYR A 322 5.24 22.31 8.15
N ARG A 323 5.02 22.47 9.46
CA ARG A 323 5.02 21.35 10.41
C ARG A 323 3.66 20.66 10.50
N GLY A 324 3.70 19.33 10.54
CA GLY A 324 2.53 18.48 10.77
C GLY A 324 2.95 17.11 11.31
N ALA A 325 2.10 16.10 11.12
CA ALA A 325 2.54 14.71 11.25
C ALA A 325 3.50 14.30 10.11
N TRP A 326 3.41 15.00 8.97
CA TRP A 326 4.31 14.89 7.83
C TRP A 326 4.70 16.30 7.42
N ASN A 327 6.00 16.62 7.48
CA ASN A 327 6.53 17.94 7.19
C ASN A 327 6.70 18.14 5.68
N ALA A 328 6.46 19.37 5.20
CA ALA A 328 6.80 19.78 3.85
C ALA A 328 7.64 21.07 3.89
N THR A 329 8.70 21.17 3.08
CA THR A 329 9.54 22.38 3.02
C THR A 329 9.50 23.02 1.64
N LEU A 330 9.29 24.33 1.61
CA LEU A 330 9.40 25.17 0.41
C LEU A 330 10.74 25.90 0.39
N ILE A 331 11.48 25.78 -0.70
CA ILE A 331 12.84 26.31 -0.83
C ILE A 331 12.88 27.27 -2.02
N LYS A 332 12.80 28.57 -1.75
CA LYS A 332 12.92 29.60 -2.78
C LYS A 332 14.39 29.76 -3.20
N GLN A 333 14.67 29.53 -4.48
CA GLN A 333 15.93 29.87 -5.14
C GLN A 333 15.69 31.06 -6.11
N ASP A 334 16.71 31.46 -6.88
CA ASP A 334 16.60 32.58 -7.82
C ASP A 334 15.86 32.20 -9.12
N ASP A 335 15.94 30.93 -9.50
CA ASP A 335 15.39 30.33 -10.73
C ASP A 335 14.08 29.54 -10.50
N GLY A 336 13.60 29.45 -9.26
CA GLY A 336 12.33 28.78 -8.93
C GLY A 336 12.22 28.36 -7.46
N VAL A 337 11.12 27.68 -7.14
CA VAL A 337 10.86 27.05 -5.84
C VAL A 337 11.06 25.54 -5.98
N LEU A 338 11.81 24.93 -5.05
CA LEU A 338 11.78 23.47 -4.83
C LEU A 338 10.78 23.16 -3.72
N VAL A 339 10.05 22.06 -3.88
CA VAL A 339 9.24 21.46 -2.81
C VAL A 339 9.94 20.21 -2.33
N LEU A 340 10.15 20.10 -1.03
CA LEU A 340 10.74 18.94 -0.39
C LEU A 340 9.64 18.08 0.24
N GLU A 341 9.66 16.81 -0.14
CA GLU A 341 8.66 15.76 0.02
C GLU A 341 7.38 15.89 -0.82
N ALA A 342 6.74 14.74 -1.04
CA ALA A 342 5.45 14.60 -1.71
C ALA A 342 4.47 13.82 -0.80
N PRO A 343 4.03 14.41 0.33
CA PRO A 343 3.55 13.60 1.44
C PRO A 343 2.15 13.01 1.26
N ILE A 344 1.96 11.78 1.77
CA ILE A 344 0.71 11.02 2.05
C ILE A 344 -0.40 10.87 0.98
N SER A 345 -0.64 11.84 0.10
CA SER A 345 -1.69 11.77 -0.92
C SER A 345 -1.51 12.86 -1.99
N PRO A 346 -2.07 12.66 -3.21
CA PRO A 346 -2.10 13.70 -4.23
C PRO A 346 -2.74 15.02 -3.74
N HIS A 347 -3.84 14.95 -3.00
CA HIS A 347 -4.54 16.14 -2.48
C HIS A 347 -3.74 16.93 -1.43
N TYR A 348 -2.95 16.23 -0.59
CA TYR A 348 -2.05 16.92 0.33
C TYR A 348 -0.97 17.69 -0.43
N VAL A 349 -0.37 17.06 -1.46
CA VAL A 349 0.63 17.72 -2.32
C VAL A 349 0.04 18.86 -3.14
N GLU A 350 -1.19 18.74 -3.65
CA GLU A 350 -1.93 19.83 -4.31
C GLU A 350 -1.96 21.08 -3.40
N GLY A 351 -2.28 20.89 -2.13
CA GLY A 351 -2.27 21.96 -1.12
C GLY A 351 -0.88 22.56 -0.87
N VAL A 352 0.18 21.74 -0.83
CA VAL A 352 1.58 22.21 -0.72
C VAL A 352 1.99 23.03 -1.95
N LEU A 353 1.63 22.59 -3.16
CA LEU A 353 1.92 23.30 -4.41
C LEU A 353 1.12 24.61 -4.52
N ALA A 354 -0.15 24.61 -4.08
CA ALA A 354 -0.97 25.82 -3.96
C ALA A 354 -0.35 26.81 -2.96
N LYS A 355 0.18 26.33 -1.82
CA LYS A 355 0.89 27.16 -0.85
C LYS A 355 2.14 27.78 -1.46
N ALA A 356 2.96 27.01 -2.18
CA ALA A 356 4.15 27.51 -2.84
C ALA A 356 3.87 28.61 -3.87
N ARG A 357 2.81 28.45 -4.67
CA ARG A 357 2.32 29.47 -5.62
C ARG A 357 1.86 30.75 -4.92
N SER A 358 1.26 30.63 -3.74
CA SER A 358 0.78 31.75 -2.92
C SER A 358 1.92 32.51 -2.22
N THR A 359 2.79 31.79 -1.49
CA THR A 359 3.94 32.38 -0.78
C THR A 359 4.92 33.06 -1.74
N PHE A 360 5.21 32.44 -2.88
CA PHE A 360 6.22 32.92 -3.83
C PHE A 360 5.58 33.34 -5.16
N ALA A 361 4.58 34.22 -5.09
CA ALA A 361 3.83 34.70 -6.24
C ALA A 361 4.72 35.17 -7.40
N GLY A 362 4.49 34.63 -8.60
CA GLY A 362 5.27 34.91 -9.80
C GLY A 362 6.57 34.11 -9.96
N VAL A 363 6.97 33.33 -8.95
CA VAL A 363 8.12 32.41 -9.04
C VAL A 363 7.60 31.00 -9.41
N PRO A 364 8.18 30.33 -10.43
CA PRO A 364 7.74 28.98 -10.81
C PRO A 364 8.17 27.95 -9.76
N ILE A 365 7.31 26.97 -9.49
CA ILE A 365 7.75 25.70 -8.88
C ILE A 365 8.53 24.95 -9.95
N LYS A 366 9.78 24.57 -9.67
CA LYS A 366 10.67 23.98 -10.68
C LYS A 366 10.94 22.49 -10.49
N ALA A 367 10.76 21.95 -9.28
CA ALA A 367 10.80 20.52 -9.02
C ALA A 367 10.22 20.16 -7.63
N VAL A 368 9.88 18.87 -7.48
CA VAL A 368 9.61 18.22 -6.19
C VAL A 368 10.75 17.24 -5.87
N LEU A 369 11.08 17.06 -4.59
CA LEU A 369 12.07 16.09 -4.11
C LEU A 369 11.33 15.03 -3.28
N SER A 370 11.41 13.75 -3.63
CA SER A 370 10.87 12.62 -2.84
C SER A 370 12.04 11.82 -2.28
N SER A 371 12.30 11.88 -0.97
CA SER A 371 13.57 11.43 -0.39
C SER A 371 13.65 9.93 -0.08
N SER A 372 12.52 9.29 0.21
CA SER A 372 12.41 7.88 0.62
C SER A 372 11.49 7.08 -0.32
N ASP A 373 11.53 5.76 -0.22
CA ASP A 373 10.48 4.87 -0.72
C ASP A 373 9.44 4.48 0.34
N SER A 374 9.60 4.92 1.59
CA SER A 374 8.54 4.88 2.62
C SER A 374 7.26 5.53 2.08
N TRP A 375 6.11 4.89 2.29
CA TRP A 375 4.81 5.42 1.84
C TRP A 375 4.56 6.92 2.13
N PRO A 376 4.79 7.45 3.35
CA PRO A 376 4.45 8.84 3.65
C PRO A 376 5.29 9.88 2.89
N HIS A 377 6.43 9.49 2.29
CA HIS A 377 7.28 10.38 1.48
C HIS A 377 6.86 10.47 0.01
N MET A 378 6.18 9.44 -0.51
CA MET A 378 6.03 9.21 -1.95
C MET A 378 4.59 9.07 -2.44
N ALA A 379 3.62 8.86 -1.54
CA ALA A 379 2.21 8.71 -1.89
C ALA A 379 1.60 9.89 -2.68
N GLY A 380 2.14 11.11 -2.52
CA GLY A 380 1.70 12.29 -3.27
C GLY A 380 2.45 12.55 -4.59
N VAL A 381 3.44 11.73 -4.98
CA VAL A 381 4.26 11.95 -6.19
C VAL A 381 3.42 12.04 -7.47
N ARG A 382 2.28 11.36 -7.52
CA ARG A 382 1.36 11.39 -8.67
C ARG A 382 0.86 12.80 -8.98
N GLU A 383 0.67 13.66 -7.97
CA GLU A 383 0.25 15.06 -8.18
C GLU A 383 1.38 15.89 -8.81
N ALA A 384 2.63 15.71 -8.37
CA ALA A 384 3.78 16.37 -8.98
C ALA A 384 3.90 16.01 -10.48
N VAL A 385 3.63 14.74 -10.84
CA VAL A 385 3.56 14.28 -12.23
C VAL A 385 2.35 14.84 -12.96
N ALA A 386 1.17 14.92 -12.32
CA ALA A 386 -0.05 15.52 -12.88
C ALA A 386 0.12 17.02 -13.19
N GLU A 387 0.90 17.74 -12.39
CA GLU A 387 1.29 19.13 -12.63
C GLU A 387 2.37 19.24 -13.72
N GLY A 388 3.08 18.15 -14.02
CA GLY A 388 4.17 18.12 -15.00
C GLY A 388 5.48 18.66 -14.44
N LEU A 389 5.64 18.62 -13.12
CA LEU A 389 6.87 19.00 -12.43
C LEU A 389 7.91 17.88 -12.56
N PRO A 390 9.19 18.22 -12.74
CA PRO A 390 10.28 17.28 -12.53
C PRO A 390 10.34 16.82 -11.07
N VAL A 391 10.62 15.54 -10.85
CA VAL A 391 10.70 14.95 -9.49
C VAL A 391 12.08 14.32 -9.29
N TYR A 392 12.81 14.79 -8.28
CA TYR A 392 14.08 14.20 -7.87
C TYR A 392 13.80 12.97 -7.01
N ILE A 393 14.33 11.83 -7.45
CA ILE A 393 14.08 10.51 -6.85
C ILE A 393 15.40 9.76 -6.71
N LEU A 394 15.52 8.89 -5.71
CA LEU A 394 16.67 8.01 -5.63
C LEU A 394 16.61 6.92 -6.73
N ASP A 395 17.76 6.56 -7.28
CA ASP A 395 17.89 5.50 -8.30
C ASP A 395 17.26 4.15 -7.95
N LEU A 396 17.39 3.71 -6.70
CA LEU A 396 16.79 2.47 -6.21
C LEU A 396 15.26 2.51 -6.15
N ASN A 397 14.66 3.71 -6.11
CA ASN A 397 13.24 3.91 -5.85
C ASN A 397 12.44 4.06 -7.15
N GLN A 398 13.11 4.32 -8.29
CA GLN A 398 12.46 4.46 -9.58
C GLN A 398 11.52 3.28 -9.94
N PRO A 399 11.88 1.99 -9.78
CA PRO A 399 10.98 0.88 -10.12
C PRO A 399 9.72 0.79 -9.23
N LEU A 400 9.71 1.43 -8.06
CA LEU A 400 8.51 1.58 -7.24
C LEU A 400 7.66 2.74 -7.74
N LEU A 401 8.28 3.90 -7.96
CA LEU A 401 7.58 5.11 -8.41
C LEU A 401 7.01 4.99 -9.83
N ASP A 402 7.69 4.26 -10.72
CA ASP A 402 7.16 3.89 -12.05
C ASP A 402 5.86 3.06 -11.91
N ARG A 403 5.78 2.13 -10.94
CA ARG A 403 4.55 1.37 -10.66
C ARG A 403 3.46 2.24 -10.05
N LEU A 404 3.80 3.12 -9.11
CA LEU A 404 2.86 4.05 -8.47
C LEU A 404 2.22 5.03 -9.48
N VAL A 405 3.04 5.60 -10.37
CA VAL A 405 2.60 6.49 -11.46
C VAL A 405 1.75 5.74 -12.49
N ALA A 406 2.07 4.47 -12.76
CA ALA A 406 1.26 3.63 -13.65
C ALA A 406 -0.02 3.06 -13.00
N ALA A 407 -0.16 3.15 -11.67
CA ALA A 407 -1.26 2.53 -10.95
C ALA A 407 -2.62 3.13 -11.37
N PRO A 408 -3.63 2.31 -11.69
CA PRO A 408 -4.96 2.80 -12.02
C PRO A 408 -5.62 3.45 -10.81
N HIS A 409 -6.37 4.54 -11.03
CA HIS A 409 -7.17 5.22 -10.00
C HIS A 409 -8.59 5.50 -10.55
N ARG A 410 -9.20 4.52 -11.23
CA ARG A 410 -10.45 4.71 -11.98
C ARG A 410 -11.67 4.73 -11.06
N LEU A 411 -11.57 4.13 -9.87
CA LEU A 411 -12.61 4.17 -8.85
C LEU A 411 -12.69 5.55 -8.19
N GLU A 412 -11.53 6.12 -7.86
CA GLU A 412 -11.38 7.47 -7.28
C GLU A 412 -10.32 8.28 -8.06
N PRO A 413 -10.68 8.91 -9.20
CA PRO A 413 -9.72 9.58 -10.08
C PRO A 413 -9.00 10.78 -9.46
N ASP A 414 -7.67 10.70 -9.43
CA ASP A 414 -6.78 11.84 -9.19
C ASP A 414 -6.54 12.66 -10.46
N HIS A 415 -5.79 13.76 -10.34
CA HIS A 415 -5.44 14.61 -11.48
C HIS A 415 -4.63 13.85 -12.54
N LEU A 416 -3.76 12.92 -12.15
CA LEU A 416 -2.95 12.15 -13.09
C LEU A 416 -3.79 11.15 -13.90
N GLN A 417 -4.76 10.47 -13.26
CA GLN A 417 -5.70 9.60 -13.94
C GLN A 417 -6.62 10.37 -14.89
N SER A 418 -6.99 11.60 -14.51
CA SER A 418 -7.87 12.48 -15.29
C SER A 418 -7.16 13.13 -16.49
N ALA A 419 -5.87 13.47 -16.34
CA ALA A 419 -5.04 14.09 -17.37
C ALA A 419 -3.63 13.45 -17.40
N PRO A 420 -3.47 12.25 -18.01
CA PRO A 420 -2.22 11.51 -17.98
C PRO A 420 -1.02 12.28 -18.52
N LYS A 421 0.06 12.30 -17.73
CA LYS A 421 1.37 12.84 -18.08
C LYS A 421 2.45 11.80 -17.79
N ALA A 422 3.53 11.81 -18.57
CA ALA A 422 4.71 11.01 -18.27
C ALA A 422 5.49 11.64 -17.11
N ALA A 423 6.01 10.83 -16.19
CA ALA A 423 6.87 11.29 -15.12
C ALA A 423 8.20 11.85 -15.66
N GLN A 424 8.69 12.89 -15.00
CA GLN A 424 9.95 13.56 -15.33
C GLN A 424 10.97 13.31 -14.20
N TRP A 425 11.51 12.09 -14.17
CA TRP A 425 12.46 11.69 -13.13
C TRP A 425 13.83 12.35 -13.28
N HIS A 426 14.26 13.08 -12.25
CA HIS A 426 15.66 13.41 -12.01
C HIS A 426 16.25 12.36 -11.07
N VAL A 427 16.80 11.30 -11.66
CA VAL A 427 17.36 10.18 -10.92
C VAL A 427 18.67 10.58 -10.23
N VAL A 428 18.70 10.44 -8.91
CA VAL A 428 19.86 10.72 -8.05
C VAL A 428 20.53 9.38 -7.68
N SER A 429 21.74 9.15 -8.18
CA SER A 429 22.56 7.99 -7.83
C SER A 429 23.78 8.33 -6.94
N GLY A 430 24.15 9.61 -6.88
CA GLY A 430 25.23 10.17 -6.08
C GLY A 430 24.98 11.64 -5.74
N LYS A 431 26.01 12.37 -5.29
CA LYS A 431 25.91 13.79 -4.95
C LYS A 431 25.35 14.63 -6.11
N GLN A 432 24.25 15.34 -5.88
CA GLN A 432 23.62 16.23 -6.87
C GLN A 432 23.40 17.64 -6.28
N GLU A 433 23.94 18.67 -6.91
CA GLU A 433 23.69 20.07 -6.50
C GLU A 433 22.50 20.65 -7.29
N ILE A 434 21.66 21.47 -6.64
CA ILE A 434 20.48 22.09 -7.25
C ILE A 434 20.44 23.58 -6.91
N GLY A 435 20.41 24.43 -7.94
CA GLY A 435 20.37 25.88 -7.83
C GLY A 435 21.71 26.52 -7.44
N SER A 436 21.64 27.77 -7.00
CA SER A 436 22.79 28.61 -6.65
C SER A 436 22.45 29.56 -5.50
N GLY A 437 23.43 30.37 -5.06
CA GLY A 437 23.24 31.33 -3.97
C GLY A 437 23.06 30.68 -2.59
N ALA A 438 22.45 31.44 -1.66
CA ALA A 438 22.32 31.03 -0.26
C ALA A 438 21.41 29.80 -0.07
N ASN A 439 20.35 29.68 -0.88
CA ASN A 439 19.39 28.58 -0.80
C ASN A 439 19.73 27.41 -1.75
N ARG A 440 20.95 27.36 -2.29
CA ARG A 440 21.46 26.19 -3.01
C ARG A 440 21.40 24.96 -2.10
N VAL A 441 20.87 23.86 -2.63
CA VAL A 441 20.84 22.58 -1.92
C VAL A 441 21.73 21.55 -2.60
N VAL A 442 22.14 20.55 -1.82
CA VAL A 442 22.88 19.39 -2.30
C VAL A 442 22.21 18.13 -1.75
N ILE A 443 21.79 17.26 -2.67
CA ILE A 443 21.26 15.93 -2.34
C ILE A 443 22.43 14.95 -2.19
N TYR A 444 22.39 14.16 -1.13
CA TYR A 444 23.32 13.06 -0.87
C TYR A 444 22.55 11.77 -0.57
N PRO A 445 22.64 10.73 -1.41
CA PRO A 445 22.19 9.39 -1.06
C PRO A 445 22.82 8.91 0.25
N LEU A 446 22.02 8.40 1.18
CA LEU A 446 22.52 7.98 2.49
C LEU A 446 23.33 6.69 2.38
N ARG A 447 22.79 5.67 1.67
CA ARG A 447 23.48 4.42 1.33
C ARG A 447 23.97 3.60 2.54
N GLY A 448 23.33 3.75 3.70
CA GLY A 448 23.50 2.82 4.82
C GLY A 448 22.73 1.51 4.59
N ALA A 449 22.69 0.64 5.59
CA ALA A 449 21.99 -0.64 5.56
C ALA A 449 20.47 -0.50 5.76
N SER A 450 20.04 0.44 6.62
CA SER A 450 18.64 0.80 6.84
C SER A 450 18.22 2.00 5.98
N THR A 451 19.15 2.87 5.63
CA THR A 451 18.92 4.08 4.81
C THR A 451 19.30 3.92 3.33
N GLU A 452 19.46 2.69 2.81
CA GLU A 452 19.92 2.44 1.43
C GLU A 452 19.07 3.17 0.36
N ARG A 453 17.78 3.31 0.65
CA ARG A 453 16.74 3.87 -0.23
C ARG A 453 16.35 5.31 0.08
N GLN A 454 17.14 5.98 0.93
CA GLN A 454 16.90 7.35 1.36
C GLN A 454 18.01 8.30 0.88
N TYR A 455 17.69 9.59 0.72
CA TYR A 455 18.67 10.66 0.57
C TYR A 455 18.45 11.82 1.55
N MET A 456 19.54 12.46 1.97
CA MET A 456 19.50 13.69 2.76
C MET A 456 19.69 14.93 1.85
N VAL A 457 19.17 16.08 2.28
CA VAL A 457 19.27 17.35 1.53
C VAL A 457 19.95 18.41 2.40
N TYR A 458 21.16 18.80 2.02
CA TYR A 458 22.01 19.73 2.76
C TYR A 458 21.99 21.14 2.15
N PHE A 459 22.01 22.17 3.00
CA PHE A 459 21.97 23.59 2.65
C PHE A 459 23.28 24.25 3.09
N PRO A 460 24.32 24.32 2.23
CA PRO A 460 25.68 24.60 2.69
C PRO A 460 25.89 25.98 3.32
N GLN A 461 25.16 27.01 2.88
CA GLN A 461 25.27 28.37 3.43
C GLN A 461 24.65 28.49 4.82
N HIS A 462 23.65 27.65 5.12
CA HIS A 462 22.86 27.70 6.35
C HIS A 462 23.29 26.64 7.37
N LYS A 463 24.20 25.72 6.99
CA LYS A 463 24.61 24.56 7.80
C LYS A 463 23.42 23.73 8.29
N LEU A 464 22.40 23.62 7.42
CA LEU A 464 21.13 22.97 7.70
C LEU A 464 21.04 21.66 6.91
N LEU A 465 20.55 20.61 7.55
CA LEU A 465 20.36 19.29 6.96
C LEU A 465 18.89 18.84 7.07
N TYR A 466 18.30 18.41 5.97
CA TYR A 466 17.11 17.58 5.98
C TYR A 466 17.50 16.10 5.91
N ALA A 467 16.95 15.29 6.81
CA ALA A 467 17.35 13.90 7.02
C ALA A 467 16.29 12.86 6.62
N SER A 468 15.44 13.15 5.62
CA SER A 468 14.43 12.19 5.13
C SER A 468 13.51 11.73 6.28
N ASP A 469 13.41 10.43 6.52
CA ASP A 469 12.56 9.78 7.51
C ASP A 469 13.30 9.53 8.85
N THR A 470 14.63 9.73 8.86
CA THR A 470 15.51 9.09 9.86
C THR A 470 15.48 9.70 11.26
N LEU A 471 15.00 10.94 11.40
CA LEU A 471 14.91 11.63 12.69
C LEU A 471 13.45 11.65 13.17
N ALA A 472 13.14 10.72 14.06
CA ALA A 472 11.92 10.69 14.84
C ALA A 472 12.28 10.55 16.33
N LEU A 473 11.60 11.30 17.20
CA LEU A 473 11.80 11.27 18.64
C LEU A 473 10.61 10.62 19.35
N ASN A 474 10.92 9.73 20.28
CA ASN A 474 9.96 9.14 21.22
C ASN A 474 9.43 10.19 22.21
N ALA A 475 8.34 9.84 22.90
CA ALA A 475 7.72 10.71 23.90
C ALA A 475 8.63 11.05 25.10
N ASP A 476 9.66 10.25 25.35
CA ASP A 476 10.69 10.48 26.36
C ASP A 476 11.94 11.21 25.81
N HIS A 477 11.90 11.63 24.55
CA HIS A 477 12.97 12.26 23.77
C HIS A 477 14.19 11.35 23.44
N THR A 478 14.03 10.02 23.48
CA THR A 478 14.95 9.09 22.83
C THR A 478 14.73 9.04 21.30
N LEU A 479 15.64 8.43 20.55
CA LEU A 479 15.48 8.14 19.12
C LEU A 479 14.63 6.88 18.96
N TYR A 480 13.61 6.91 18.11
CA TYR A 480 12.75 5.75 17.81
C TYR A 480 13.49 4.59 17.13
N ASP A 481 14.44 4.92 16.26
CA ASP A 481 15.39 3.99 15.65
C ASP A 481 16.77 4.69 15.63
N PRO A 482 17.67 4.34 16.56
CA PRO A 482 19.00 4.96 16.63
C PRO A 482 19.88 4.69 15.42
N GLU A 483 19.75 3.52 14.79
CA GLU A 483 20.50 3.07 13.62
C GLU A 483 20.27 3.99 12.41
N LEU A 484 19.03 4.42 12.16
CA LEU A 484 18.71 5.39 11.11
C LEU A 484 19.52 6.70 11.27
N MET A 485 19.56 7.27 12.48
CA MET A 485 20.35 8.48 12.73
C MET A 485 21.85 8.22 12.79
N HIS A 486 22.28 7.03 13.23
CA HIS A 486 23.69 6.64 13.18
C HIS A 486 24.22 6.66 11.74
N GLU A 487 23.44 6.15 10.78
CA GLU A 487 23.79 6.18 9.35
C GLU A 487 23.85 7.60 8.77
N VAL A 488 23.00 8.53 9.23
CA VAL A 488 23.10 9.95 8.86
C VAL A 488 24.35 10.61 9.45
N VAL A 489 24.74 10.29 10.69
CA VAL A 489 26.01 10.76 11.28
C VAL A 489 27.21 10.24 10.46
N GLN A 490 27.19 8.96 10.05
CA GLN A 490 28.21 8.42 9.14
C GLN A 490 28.21 9.13 7.79
N ALA A 491 27.06 9.42 7.19
CA ALA A 491 26.95 10.13 5.92
C ALA A 491 27.47 11.58 6.01
N VAL A 492 27.13 12.31 7.08
CA VAL A 492 27.67 13.66 7.36
C VAL A 492 29.19 13.65 7.47
N ALA A 493 29.76 12.65 8.16
CA ALA A 493 31.21 12.49 8.29
C ALA A 493 31.88 12.12 6.94
N ARG A 494 31.27 11.21 6.18
CA ARG A 494 31.72 10.73 4.86
C ARG A 494 31.77 11.85 3.81
N GLU A 495 30.75 12.70 3.78
CA GLU A 495 30.63 13.81 2.84
C GLU A 495 31.29 15.11 3.36
N HIS A 496 31.89 15.06 4.56
CA HIS A 496 32.56 16.18 5.25
C HIS A 496 31.68 17.43 5.44
N LEU A 497 30.43 17.24 5.87
CA LEU A 497 29.46 18.33 6.02
C LEU A 497 29.59 19.04 7.38
N ASP A 498 29.38 20.35 7.36
CA ASP A 498 29.44 21.24 8.53
C ASP A 498 27.99 21.58 8.94
N VAL A 499 27.41 20.78 9.83
CA VAL A 499 25.99 20.83 10.20
C VAL A 499 25.81 21.47 11.57
N ASN A 500 24.97 22.50 11.65
CA ASN A 500 24.51 23.13 12.89
C ASN A 500 23.12 22.64 13.29
N THR A 501 22.22 22.49 12.31
CA THR A 501 20.79 22.21 12.53
C THR A 501 20.33 21.10 11.59
N ILE A 502 19.49 20.20 12.11
CA ILE A 502 18.90 19.07 11.38
C ILE A 502 17.37 19.09 11.55
N TYR A 503 16.63 18.61 10.55
CA TYR A 503 15.18 18.36 10.63
C TYR A 503 14.80 17.20 9.69
N ALA A 504 13.58 16.67 9.78
CA ALA A 504 13.13 15.51 9.01
C ALA A 504 11.62 15.58 8.68
N MET A 505 11.08 14.51 8.07
CA MET A 505 9.64 14.33 7.83
C MET A 505 8.82 14.45 9.12
N HIS A 506 9.31 13.85 10.21
CA HIS A 506 8.58 13.74 11.48
C HIS A 506 9.09 14.70 12.57
N GLU A 507 10.30 15.27 12.44
CA GLU A 507 10.89 16.16 13.44
C GLU A 507 11.20 17.57 12.89
N GLY A 508 11.04 18.58 13.75
CA GLY A 508 11.37 19.97 13.47
C GLY A 508 12.88 20.27 13.53
N PRO A 509 13.27 21.57 13.49
CA PRO A 509 14.66 21.96 13.59
C PRO A 509 15.25 21.66 14.98
N THR A 510 16.22 20.76 15.00
CA THR A 510 16.97 20.29 16.16
C THR A 510 18.44 20.65 16.01
N LEU A 511 19.17 20.91 17.11
CA LEU A 511 20.61 21.13 17.05
C LEU A 511 21.33 19.82 16.69
N TRP A 512 22.24 19.87 15.72
CA TRP A 512 23.03 18.70 15.30
C TRP A 512 23.81 18.07 16.45
N SER A 513 24.36 18.90 17.34
CA SER A 513 25.07 18.44 18.55
C SER A 513 24.19 17.65 19.52
N ASP A 514 22.89 17.95 19.58
CA ASP A 514 21.96 17.18 20.42
C ASP A 514 21.62 15.83 19.79
N VAL A 515 21.45 15.79 18.47
CA VAL A 515 21.19 14.52 17.77
C VAL A 515 22.42 13.60 17.78
N VAL A 516 23.63 14.12 17.60
CA VAL A 516 24.87 13.35 17.80
C VAL A 516 24.96 12.82 19.23
N ARG A 517 24.60 13.63 20.23
CA ARG A 517 24.56 13.20 21.64
C ARG A 517 23.51 12.09 21.89
N LEU A 518 22.37 12.09 21.20
CA LEU A 518 21.38 11.02 21.28
C LEU A 518 21.93 9.71 20.68
N VAL A 519 22.56 9.77 19.50
CA VAL A 519 23.24 8.61 18.88
C VAL A 519 24.35 8.07 19.79
N ASP A 520 25.18 8.95 20.36
CA ASP A 520 26.23 8.58 21.32
C ASP A 520 25.70 7.99 22.64
N VAL A 521 24.43 8.23 22.99
CA VAL A 521 23.77 7.62 24.16
C VAL A 521 23.20 6.26 23.80
N ALA A 522 22.55 6.12 22.65
CA ALA A 522 21.99 4.84 22.19
C ALA A 522 23.07 3.79 21.86
N ALA A 523 24.27 4.22 21.47
CA ALA A 523 25.40 3.33 21.16
C ALA A 523 26.15 2.77 22.41
N LYS A 524 25.60 2.87 23.63
CA LYS A 524 26.24 2.49 24.90
C LYS A 524 25.42 1.48 25.70
#